data_AF-A3JU13-F1
#
_entry.id   AF-A3JU13-F1
#
_cell.length_a   1.000
_cell.length_b   1.000
_cell.length_c   1.000
_cell.angle_alpha   90.00
_cell.angle_beta   90.00
_cell.angle_gamma   90.00
#
_symmetry.space_group_name_H-M   'P 1'
#
loop_
_entity.id
_entity.type
_entity.pdbx_description
1 polymer ?
#
loop_
_entity_poly.entity_id
_entity_poly.type
_entity_poly.pdbx_seq_one_letter_code
_entity_poly.pdbx_strand_id
1 'polypeptide(L)'
;MPYHVHLVGIGGVGMSSIAHYLLDLGIIVSGSDIRQNETTTKLAARGATIFYSHKGTCVQGAAVVVTSDAIPSDNPEIAQAHKSGIEVVKRAVFLQRFCAGKKSIHVTGTHGKSTTSAMIASVLFGAGADPSFLLGDEVHGLHSNSGKASKGAQIVVEACEAFRNLSCYATDFAVITNM
;
A
#
# COMPACT_ATOMS: atom_id res chain seq x y z
N MET A 1 -2.63 -22.88 -2.29
CA MET A 1 -2.87 -22.13 -1.05
C MET A 1 -3.32 -20.72 -1.42
N PRO A 2 -4.24 -20.09 -0.67
CA PRO A 2 -4.53 -18.67 -0.86
C PRO A 2 -3.24 -17.85 -0.68
N TYR A 3 -3.05 -16.83 -1.52
CA TYR A 3 -1.85 -15.98 -1.47
C TYR A 3 -1.91 -15.11 -0.21
N HIS A 4 -0.86 -15.14 0.61
CA HIS A 4 -0.79 -14.42 1.89
C HIS A 4 0.35 -13.39 1.86
N VAL A 5 0.00 -12.13 2.11
CA VAL A 5 0.94 -11.01 2.17
C VAL A 5 1.07 -10.53 3.62
N HIS A 6 2.30 -10.43 4.11
CA HIS A 6 2.60 -9.83 5.41
C HIS A 6 3.20 -8.44 5.23
N LEU A 7 2.66 -7.42 5.89
CA LEU A 7 3.13 -6.03 5.82
C LEU A 7 3.83 -5.62 7.12
N VAL A 8 5.11 -5.25 7.05
CA VAL A 8 5.86 -4.75 8.21
C VAL A 8 5.64 -3.24 8.34
N GLY A 9 5.12 -2.79 9.48
CA GLY A 9 4.67 -1.40 9.67
C GLY A 9 3.35 -1.12 8.97
N ILE A 10 2.37 -2.02 9.11
CA ILE A 10 1.10 -2.00 8.37
C ILE A 10 0.24 -0.76 8.68
N GLY A 11 0.39 -0.14 9.85
CA GLY A 11 -0.32 1.07 10.23
C GLY A 11 0.24 2.35 9.61
N GLY A 12 1.41 2.29 8.98
CA GLY A 12 2.06 3.44 8.35
C GLY A 12 1.34 3.93 7.08
N VAL A 13 1.49 5.23 6.82
CA VAL A 13 1.01 5.88 5.58
C VAL A 13 1.60 5.16 4.36
N GLY A 14 0.72 4.77 3.43
CA GLY A 14 1.07 4.03 2.21
C GLY A 14 1.22 2.52 2.39
N MET A 15 1.46 2.00 3.59
CA MET A 15 1.38 0.54 3.85
C MET A 15 -0.06 0.13 4.10
N SER A 16 -0.82 0.95 4.84
CA SER A 16 -2.24 0.72 5.10
C SER A 16 -3.09 0.74 3.81
N SER A 17 -2.77 1.62 2.85
CA SER A 17 -3.45 1.66 1.56
C SER A 17 -3.23 0.38 0.74
N ILE A 18 -2.01 -0.18 0.77
CA ILE A 18 -1.73 -1.48 0.17
C ILE A 18 -2.52 -2.59 0.86
N ALA A 19 -2.58 -2.59 2.19
CA ALA A 19 -3.34 -3.58 2.93
C ALA A 19 -4.84 -3.54 2.58
N HIS A 20 -5.45 -2.35 2.53
CA HIS A 20 -6.82 -2.16 2.09
C HIS A 20 -7.06 -2.64 0.65
N TYR A 21 -6.15 -2.34 -0.27
CA TYR A 21 -6.21 -2.77 -1.65
C TYR A 21 -6.17 -4.30 -1.78
N LEU A 22 -5.26 -4.96 -1.06
CA LEU A 22 -5.14 -6.42 -1.06
C LEU A 22 -6.38 -7.09 -0.47
N LEU A 23 -6.97 -6.52 0.58
CA LEU A 23 -8.22 -7.01 1.16
C LEU A 23 -9.39 -6.92 0.17
N ASP A 24 -9.48 -5.87 -0.64
CA ASP A 24 -10.49 -5.78 -1.72
C ASP A 24 -10.32 -6.88 -2.78
N LEU A 25 -9.08 -7.33 -3.01
CA LEU A 25 -8.78 -8.46 -3.90
C LEU A 25 -9.05 -9.83 -3.26
N GLY A 26 -9.46 -9.88 -1.99
CA GLY A 26 -9.68 -11.13 -1.25
C GLY A 26 -8.38 -11.86 -0.88
N ILE A 27 -7.24 -11.15 -0.90
CA ILE A 27 -5.93 -11.70 -0.50
C ILE A 27 -5.87 -11.78 1.03
N ILE A 28 -5.22 -12.81 1.55
CA ILE A 28 -4.99 -12.91 3.00
C ILE A 28 -3.94 -11.88 3.37
N VAL A 29 -4.29 -10.98 4.29
CA VAL A 29 -3.41 -9.92 4.76
C VAL A 29 -3.11 -10.12 6.24
N SER A 30 -1.83 -10.08 6.57
CA SER A 30 -1.39 -9.85 7.94
C SER A 30 -0.37 -8.72 7.98
N GLY A 31 -0.08 -8.20 9.17
CA GLY A 31 0.97 -7.21 9.32
C GLY A 31 1.31 -6.91 10.76
N SER A 32 2.49 -6.33 10.94
CA SER A 32 3.02 -5.94 12.24
C SER A 32 3.07 -4.42 12.37
N ASP A 33 2.90 -3.92 13.59
CA ASP A 33 3.20 -2.54 13.95
C ASP A 33 3.64 -2.46 15.42
N ILE A 34 4.24 -1.34 15.82
CA ILE A 34 4.76 -1.16 17.19
C ILE A 34 3.61 -0.88 18.15
N ARG A 35 2.52 -0.23 17.68
CA ARG A 35 1.41 0.22 18.52
C ARG A 35 0.08 0.05 17.80
N GLN A 36 -0.97 -0.18 18.57
CA GLN A 36 -2.33 -0.09 18.07
C GLN A 36 -2.69 1.36 17.78
N ASN A 37 -3.38 1.58 16.65
CA ASN A 37 -3.94 2.86 16.27
C ASN A 37 -5.28 2.66 15.53
N GLU A 38 -5.88 3.76 15.09
CA GLU A 38 -7.15 3.72 14.35
C GLU A 38 -7.02 2.92 13.04
N THR A 39 -5.95 3.15 12.27
CA THR A 39 -5.66 2.46 11.01
C THR A 39 -5.59 0.94 11.19
N THR A 40 -4.84 0.45 12.18
CA THR A 40 -4.72 -0.99 12.45
C THR A 40 -6.03 -1.58 12.92
N THR A 41 -6.83 -0.81 13.67
CA THR A 41 -8.16 -1.22 14.13
C THR A 41 -9.13 -1.38 12.94
N LYS A 42 -9.14 -0.42 12.00
CA LYS A 42 -9.94 -0.50 10.77
C LYS A 42 -9.52 -1.68 9.89
N LEU A 43 -8.22 -1.92 9.74
CA LEU A 43 -7.70 -3.07 8.99
C LEU A 43 -8.10 -4.40 9.63
N ALA A 44 -8.01 -4.51 10.95
CA ALA A 44 -8.47 -5.70 11.67
C ALA A 44 -9.98 -5.93 11.48
N ALA A 45 -10.79 -4.87 11.55
CA ALA A 45 -12.23 -4.95 11.28
C ALA A 45 -12.56 -5.39 9.85
N ARG A 46 -11.65 -5.16 8.90
CA ARG A 46 -11.74 -5.64 7.51
C ARG A 46 -11.16 -7.05 7.30
N GLY A 47 -10.68 -7.71 8.35
CA GLY A 47 -10.19 -9.09 8.29
C GLY A 47 -8.67 -9.26 8.19
N ALA A 48 -7.87 -8.19 8.30
CA ALA A 48 -6.43 -8.34 8.41
C ALA A 48 -6.02 -8.89 9.79
N THR A 49 -5.01 -9.76 9.83
CA THR A 49 -4.40 -10.19 11.09
C THR A 49 -3.32 -9.20 11.50
N ILE A 50 -3.46 -8.57 12.67
CA ILE A 50 -2.52 -7.54 13.14
C ILE A 50 -1.69 -8.05 14.32
N PHE A 51 -0.38 -7.84 14.28
CA PHE A 51 0.56 -8.12 15.35
C PHE A 51 1.12 -6.81 15.92
N TYR A 52 0.99 -6.59 17.23
CA TYR A 52 1.55 -5.40 17.90
C TYR A 52 2.95 -5.66 18.48
N SER A 53 3.81 -6.26 17.67
CA SER A 53 5.22 -6.49 17.99
C SER A 53 5.97 -6.93 16.75
N HIS A 54 7.26 -6.61 16.65
CA HIS A 54 8.12 -7.17 15.62
C HIS A 54 8.74 -8.49 16.07
N LYS A 55 8.28 -9.61 15.53
CA LYS A 55 8.78 -10.96 15.86
C LYS A 55 8.85 -11.81 14.60
N GLY A 56 9.89 -12.63 14.47
CA GLY A 56 10.03 -13.53 13.32
C GLY A 56 8.82 -14.45 13.11
N THR A 57 8.11 -14.83 14.17
CA THR A 57 6.89 -15.65 14.06
C THR A 57 5.74 -14.96 13.31
N CYS A 58 5.74 -13.63 13.19
CA CYS A 58 4.68 -12.87 12.51
C CYS A 58 4.62 -13.16 10.99
N VAL A 59 5.72 -13.57 10.37
CA VAL A 59 5.77 -13.86 8.92
C VAL A 59 5.39 -15.29 8.57
N GLN A 60 5.00 -16.11 9.56
CA GLN A 60 4.72 -17.52 9.35
C GLN A 60 3.56 -17.70 8.35
N GLY A 61 3.82 -18.51 7.32
CA GLY A 61 2.86 -18.79 6.25
C GLY A 61 2.67 -17.65 5.25
N ALA A 62 3.44 -16.55 5.34
CA ALA A 62 3.45 -15.51 4.32
C ALA A 62 4.13 -16.01 3.05
N ALA A 63 3.51 -15.72 1.89
CA ALA A 63 4.13 -15.94 0.59
C ALA A 63 5.11 -14.81 0.24
N VAL A 64 4.83 -13.60 0.73
CA VAL A 64 5.68 -12.41 0.55
C VAL A 64 5.57 -11.50 1.77
N VAL A 65 6.70 -10.88 2.12
CA VAL A 65 6.78 -9.83 3.14
C VAL A 65 7.04 -8.50 2.46
N VAL A 66 6.19 -7.51 2.71
CA VAL A 66 6.30 -6.16 2.16
C VAL A 66 6.81 -5.23 3.24
N THR A 67 7.85 -4.47 2.94
CA THR A 67 8.49 -3.52 3.87
C THR A 67 8.50 -2.12 3.29
N SER A 68 8.40 -1.11 4.16
CA SER A 68 8.70 0.27 3.76
C SER A 68 10.21 0.54 3.82
N ASP A 69 10.64 1.69 3.29
CA ASP A 69 12.01 2.17 3.40
C ASP A 69 12.39 2.57 4.83
N ALA A 70 11.40 2.79 5.71
CA ALA A 70 11.61 3.13 7.11
C ALA A 70 11.89 1.90 8.00
N ILE A 71 11.64 0.67 7.52
CA ILE A 71 11.91 -0.54 8.29
C ILE A 71 13.40 -0.90 8.21
N PRO A 72 14.11 -0.95 9.36
CA PRO A 72 15.51 -1.37 9.42
C PRO A 72 15.74 -2.79 8.89
N SER A 73 16.89 -3.03 8.27
CA SER A 73 17.24 -4.33 7.69
C SER A 73 17.47 -5.43 8.73
N ASP A 74 17.74 -5.06 9.99
CA ASP A 74 17.87 -5.96 11.14
C ASP A 74 16.53 -6.30 11.80
N ASN A 75 15.39 -5.85 11.24
CA ASN A 75 14.07 -6.21 11.73
C ASN A 75 13.92 -7.75 11.78
N PRO A 76 13.47 -8.33 12.91
CA PRO A 76 13.41 -9.77 13.10
C PRO A 76 12.46 -10.48 12.13
N GLU A 77 11.45 -9.79 11.59
CA GLU A 77 10.55 -10.33 10.55
C GLU A 77 11.27 -10.48 9.21
N ILE A 78 12.10 -9.49 8.83
CA ILE A 78 12.91 -9.55 7.61
C ILE A 78 13.94 -10.68 7.72
N ALA A 79 14.65 -10.73 8.84
CA ALA A 79 15.63 -11.77 9.09
C ALA A 79 15.00 -13.18 9.05
N GLN A 80 13.81 -13.35 9.62
CA GLN A 80 13.10 -14.62 9.58
C GLN A 80 12.57 -14.94 8.17
N ALA A 81 12.05 -13.96 7.43
CA ALA A 81 11.58 -14.14 6.07
C ALA A 81 12.70 -14.70 5.18
N HIS A 82 13.89 -14.10 5.24
CA HIS A 82 15.06 -14.60 4.52
C HIS A 82 15.46 -16.02 4.95
N LYS A 83 15.49 -16.32 6.25
CA LYS A 83 15.79 -17.67 6.76
C LYS A 83 14.78 -18.71 6.28
N SER A 84 13.52 -18.32 6.13
CA SER A 84 12.43 -19.17 5.66
C SER A 84 12.28 -19.20 4.13
N GLY A 85 13.14 -18.50 3.38
CA GLY A 85 13.04 -18.39 1.92
C GLY A 85 11.82 -17.62 1.41
N ILE A 86 11.21 -16.79 2.25
CA ILE A 86 10.07 -15.93 1.90
C ILE A 86 10.61 -14.68 1.19
N GLU A 87 10.01 -14.32 0.06
CA GLU A 87 10.36 -13.12 -0.69
C GLU A 87 10.13 -11.86 0.17
N VAL A 88 11.13 -10.99 0.27
CA VAL A 88 10.99 -9.67 0.91
C VAL A 88 11.03 -8.60 -0.17
N VAL A 89 9.96 -7.80 -0.28
CA VAL A 89 9.78 -6.80 -1.32
C VAL A 89 9.62 -5.41 -0.70
N LYS A 90 10.27 -4.41 -1.28
CA LYS A 90 10.07 -3.01 -0.89
C LYS A 90 8.74 -2.49 -1.42
N ARG A 91 8.06 -1.64 -0.64
CA ARG A 91 6.76 -1.03 -0.95
C ARG A 91 6.67 -0.52 -2.39
N ALA A 92 7.64 0.30 -2.82
CA ALA A 92 7.63 0.90 -4.16
C ALA A 92 7.70 -0.15 -5.29
N VAL A 93 8.45 -1.23 -5.10
CA VAL A 93 8.53 -2.34 -6.06
C VAL A 93 7.22 -3.14 -6.04
N PHE A 94 6.67 -3.39 -4.86
CA PHE A 94 5.42 -4.13 -4.71
C PHE A 94 4.24 -3.42 -5.39
N LEU A 95 4.18 -2.09 -5.28
CA LEU A 95 3.15 -1.25 -5.91
C LEU A 95 3.08 -1.42 -7.43
N GLN A 96 4.21 -1.71 -8.10
CA GLN A 96 4.22 -1.96 -9.56
C GLN A 96 3.29 -3.10 -9.97
N ARG A 97 3.11 -4.10 -9.08
CA ARG A 97 2.27 -5.27 -9.34
C ARG A 97 0.79 -4.87 -9.53
N PHE A 98 0.36 -3.73 -8.96
CA PHE A 98 -1.02 -3.24 -9.09
C PHE A 98 -1.25 -2.37 -10.33
N CYS A 99 -0.19 -1.76 -10.85
CA CYS A 99 -0.25 -0.93 -12.05
C CYS A 99 -0.27 -1.75 -13.33
N ALA A 100 0.20 -3.01 -13.28
CA ALA A 100 0.18 -3.91 -14.42
C ALA A 100 -1.26 -4.07 -14.98
N GLY A 101 -1.44 -3.72 -16.26
CA GLY A 101 -2.74 -3.81 -16.95
C GLY A 101 -3.72 -2.67 -16.66
N LYS A 102 -3.31 -1.64 -15.90
CA LYS A 102 -4.09 -0.41 -15.68
C LYS A 102 -3.34 0.81 -16.19
N LYS A 103 -4.08 1.87 -16.51
CA LYS A 103 -3.54 3.21 -16.79
C LYS A 103 -3.16 3.87 -15.47
N SER A 104 -1.86 4.00 -15.21
CA SER A 104 -1.35 4.50 -13.94
C SER A 104 -1.17 6.01 -13.92
N ILE A 105 -1.67 6.65 -12.87
CA ILE A 105 -1.55 8.09 -12.62
C ILE A 105 -0.80 8.26 -11.29
N HIS A 106 0.43 8.74 -11.36
CA HIS A 106 1.29 8.93 -10.19
C HIS A 106 1.41 10.41 -9.84
N VAL A 107 1.07 10.74 -8.59
CA VAL A 107 1.14 12.10 -8.07
C VAL A 107 2.28 12.20 -7.08
N THR A 108 3.25 13.07 -7.36
CA THR A 108 4.47 13.29 -6.57
C THR A 108 4.78 14.77 -6.41
N GLY A 109 5.75 15.11 -5.56
CA GLY A 109 6.21 16.48 -5.31
C GLY A 109 6.14 16.83 -3.83
N THR A 110 6.89 17.83 -3.37
CA THR A 110 7.12 18.05 -1.93
C THR A 110 5.82 18.28 -1.14
N HIS A 111 4.87 19.05 -1.70
CA HIS A 111 3.57 19.35 -1.07
C HIS A 111 2.37 19.10 -2.00
N GLY A 112 1.18 18.90 -1.44
CA GLY A 112 -0.07 18.82 -2.20
C GLY A 112 -0.35 17.49 -2.91
N LYS A 113 0.49 16.46 -2.69
CA LYS A 113 0.32 15.12 -3.28
C LYS A 113 -1.03 14.51 -2.91
N SER A 114 -1.32 14.43 -1.61
CA SER A 114 -2.51 13.75 -1.09
C SER A 114 -3.80 14.45 -1.51
N THR A 115 -3.83 15.78 -1.50
CA THR A 115 -4.97 16.55 -2.01
C THR A 115 -5.17 16.31 -3.50
N THR A 116 -4.10 16.38 -4.29
CA THR A 116 -4.17 16.24 -5.75
C THR A 116 -4.56 14.82 -6.17
N SER A 117 -3.98 13.79 -5.54
CA SER A 117 -4.32 12.38 -5.80
C SER A 117 -5.77 12.08 -5.42
N ALA A 118 -6.25 12.59 -4.28
CA ALA A 118 -7.64 12.46 -3.87
C ALA A 118 -8.61 13.16 -4.84
N MET A 119 -8.27 14.37 -5.32
CA MET A 119 -9.08 15.09 -6.32
C MET A 119 -9.16 14.31 -7.63
N ILE A 120 -8.04 13.80 -8.14
CA ILE A 120 -8.01 12.99 -9.36
C ILE A 120 -8.89 11.74 -9.20
N ALA A 121 -8.74 11.00 -8.10
CA ALA A 121 -9.55 9.83 -7.83
C ALA A 121 -11.05 10.17 -7.73
N SER A 122 -11.39 11.29 -7.07
CA SER A 122 -12.77 11.76 -6.92
C SER A 122 -13.42 12.16 -8.24
N VAL A 123 -12.68 12.88 -9.11
CA VAL A 123 -13.16 13.25 -10.45
C VAL A 123 -13.39 12.01 -11.31
N LEU A 124 -12.45 11.06 -11.31
CA LEU A 124 -12.60 9.80 -12.04
C LEU A 124 -13.79 8.98 -11.54
N PHE A 125 -13.98 8.93 -10.22
CA PHE A 125 -15.14 8.26 -9.62
C PHE A 125 -16.45 8.94 -10.01
N GLY A 126 -16.53 10.27 -9.91
CA GLY A 126 -17.71 11.05 -10.30
C GLY A 126 -18.02 10.98 -11.80
N ALA A 127 -17.02 10.73 -12.64
CA ALA A 127 -17.17 10.46 -14.07
C ALA A 127 -17.58 9.00 -14.38
N GLY A 128 -17.79 8.16 -13.37
CA GLY A 128 -18.20 6.76 -13.54
C GLY A 128 -17.07 5.80 -13.94
N ALA A 129 -15.80 6.20 -13.82
CA ALA A 129 -14.67 5.37 -14.26
C ALA A 129 -14.28 4.25 -13.27
N ASP A 130 -14.79 4.30 -12.03
CA ASP A 130 -14.51 3.35 -10.93
C ASP A 130 -13.00 3.05 -10.77
N PRO A 131 -12.16 4.07 -10.50
CA PRO A 131 -10.71 3.89 -10.45
C PRO A 131 -10.29 3.02 -9.27
N SER A 132 -9.19 2.29 -9.43
CA SER A 132 -8.38 1.84 -8.31
C SER A 132 -7.60 3.02 -7.73
N PHE A 133 -7.25 2.99 -6.45
CA PHE A 133 -6.34 4.00 -5.90
C PHE A 133 -5.57 3.54 -4.67
N LEU A 134 -4.44 4.20 -4.44
CA LEU A 134 -3.53 4.04 -3.31
C LEU A 134 -3.10 5.43 -2.87
N LEU A 135 -3.80 5.98 -1.89
CA LEU A 135 -3.67 7.35 -1.39
C LEU A 135 -2.96 7.36 -0.03
N GLY A 136 -2.47 8.54 0.39
CA GLY A 136 -1.84 8.72 1.68
C GLY A 136 -2.80 8.64 2.87
N ASP A 137 -4.08 8.95 2.65
CA ASP A 137 -5.10 8.98 3.71
C ASP A 137 -6.51 8.63 3.16
N GLU A 138 -7.47 8.45 4.07
CA GLU A 138 -8.87 8.26 3.75
C GLU A 138 -9.47 9.51 3.07
N VAL A 139 -10.34 9.28 2.10
CA VAL A 139 -11.02 10.35 1.37
C VAL A 139 -12.52 10.22 1.57
N HIS A 140 -13.09 11.08 2.40
CA HIS A 140 -14.51 11.02 2.77
C HIS A 140 -15.44 11.05 1.54
N GLY A 141 -15.13 11.84 0.52
CA GLY A 141 -15.93 11.93 -0.71
C GLY A 141 -15.94 10.67 -1.57
N LEU A 142 -15.01 9.73 -1.34
CA LEU A 142 -14.96 8.43 -2.02
C LEU A 142 -15.62 7.31 -1.20
N HIS A 143 -16.09 7.61 0.02
CA HIS A 143 -16.61 6.63 1.00
C HIS A 143 -15.70 5.39 1.13
N SER A 144 -14.39 5.61 1.10
CA SER A 144 -13.40 4.55 1.00
C SER A 144 -12.20 4.82 1.90
N ASN A 145 -11.51 3.73 2.25
CA ASN A 145 -10.23 3.78 2.95
C ASN A 145 -9.13 4.39 2.06
N SER A 146 -7.91 4.53 2.60
CA SER A 146 -6.75 5.04 1.87
C SER A 146 -6.33 4.20 0.65
N GLY A 147 -6.84 2.97 0.49
CA GLY A 147 -6.64 2.16 -0.70
C GLY A 147 -7.93 1.47 -1.15
N LYS A 148 -8.09 1.31 -2.46
CA LYS A 148 -9.21 0.62 -3.10
C LYS A 148 -8.80 -0.12 -4.36
N ALA A 149 -9.18 -1.40 -4.46
CA ALA A 149 -9.10 -2.16 -5.70
C ALA A 149 -10.46 -2.17 -6.42
N SER A 150 -10.45 -1.76 -7.69
CA SER A 150 -11.67 -1.61 -8.50
C SER A 150 -11.48 -2.25 -9.88
N LYS A 151 -12.58 -2.40 -10.63
CA LYS A 151 -12.53 -2.97 -12.00
C LYS A 151 -12.19 -1.94 -13.07
N GLY A 152 -12.26 -0.65 -12.76
CA GLY A 152 -11.92 0.42 -13.68
C GLY A 152 -10.50 0.33 -14.22
N ALA A 153 -10.29 0.93 -15.39
CA ALA A 153 -9.04 0.85 -16.14
C ALA A 153 -7.91 1.69 -15.53
N GLN A 154 -8.23 2.62 -14.62
CA GLN A 154 -7.28 3.56 -14.04
C GLN A 154 -6.83 3.12 -12.64
N ILE A 155 -5.60 3.49 -12.29
CA ILE A 155 -5.12 3.47 -10.91
C ILE A 155 -4.45 4.79 -10.57
N VAL A 156 -4.86 5.41 -9.46
CA VAL A 156 -4.25 6.64 -8.94
C VAL A 156 -3.36 6.28 -7.75
N VAL A 157 -2.07 6.61 -7.81
CA VAL A 157 -1.13 6.35 -6.71
C VAL A 157 -0.50 7.64 -6.26
N GLU A 158 -0.55 7.89 -4.95
CA GLU A 158 0.28 8.88 -4.31
C GLU A 158 1.71 8.34 -4.18
N ALA A 159 2.63 8.93 -4.94
CA ALA A 159 4.03 8.55 -4.97
C ALA A 159 4.84 9.56 -4.15
N CYS A 160 5.57 9.07 -3.14
CA CYS A 160 6.42 9.92 -2.29
C CYS A 160 7.86 9.88 -2.77
N GLU A 161 8.43 11.06 -2.99
CA GLU A 161 9.80 11.30 -3.47
C GLU A 161 10.91 11.02 -2.44
N ALA A 162 10.55 10.94 -1.15
CA ALA A 162 11.50 10.93 -0.03
C ALA A 162 12.60 9.85 -0.10
N PHE A 163 12.32 8.72 -0.76
CA PHE A 163 13.25 7.59 -0.85
C PHE A 163 13.80 7.35 -2.27
N ARG A 164 13.69 8.34 -3.17
CA ARG A 164 14.25 8.29 -4.55
C ARG A 164 13.85 7.04 -5.34
N ASN A 165 12.68 6.48 -5.06
CA ASN A 165 12.15 5.25 -5.67
C ASN A 165 11.10 5.54 -6.75
N LEU A 166 10.98 6.80 -7.21
CA LEU A 166 10.03 7.19 -8.25
C LEU A 166 10.29 6.47 -9.58
N SER A 167 11.55 6.16 -9.89
CA SER A 167 11.94 5.39 -11.08
C SER A 167 11.43 3.95 -11.07
N CYS A 168 11.01 3.44 -9.91
CA CYS A 168 10.40 2.11 -9.82
C CYS A 168 8.99 2.11 -10.43
N TYR A 169 8.29 3.22 -10.58
CA TYR A 169 6.90 3.17 -11.01
C TYR A 169 6.75 3.10 -12.54
N ALA A 170 6.07 2.06 -13.02
CA ALA A 170 5.58 2.00 -14.40
C ALA A 170 4.45 3.02 -14.56
N THR A 171 4.78 4.19 -15.10
CA THR A 171 3.94 5.40 -15.06
C THR A 171 3.43 5.77 -16.45
N ASP A 172 2.11 5.79 -16.66
CA ASP A 172 1.52 6.33 -17.89
C ASP A 172 1.38 7.86 -17.80
N PHE A 173 0.94 8.37 -16.64
CA PHE A 173 0.77 9.79 -16.37
C PHE A 173 1.43 10.18 -15.05
N ALA A 174 2.29 11.19 -15.09
CA ALA A 174 2.94 11.74 -13.90
C ALA A 174 2.44 13.16 -13.64
N VAL A 175 2.08 13.44 -12.39
CA VAL A 175 1.77 14.79 -11.89
C VAL A 175 2.84 15.15 -10.86
N ILE A 176 3.60 16.20 -11.14
CA ILE A 176 4.57 16.77 -10.21
C ILE A 176 3.97 18.07 -9.69
N THR A 177 3.53 18.09 -8.44
CA THR A 177 2.87 19.26 -7.85
C THR A 177 3.85 20.42 -7.60
N ASN A 178 5.09 20.10 -7.22
CA ASN A 178 6.21 21.00 -6.99
C ASN A 178 7.51 20.19 -6.78
N MET A 179 8.65 20.89 -6.77
CA MET A 179 9.98 20.35 -6.47
C MET A 179 10.54 21.01 -5.22
#